data_AF-A0A9E2RGS6-F1
#
_entry.id   AF-A0A9E2RGS6-F1
#
_cell.length_a   1.000
_cell.length_b   1.000
_cell.length_c   1.000
_cell.angle_alpha   90.00
_cell.angle_beta   90.00
_cell.angle_gamma   90.00
#
_symmetry.space_group_name_H-M   'P 1'
#
loop_
_entity.id
_entity.type
_entity.pdbx_description
1 polymer ?
#
loop_
_entity_poly.entity_id
_entity_poly.type
_entity_poly.pdbx_seq_one_letter_code
_entity_poly.pdbx_strand_id
1 'polypeptide(L)' 'MEKLPRQKYTKEFREQAVRLVREQELTIPEAARRLSVSDKTLSNWVFKARHGQLA' A
#
# COMPACT_ATOMS: atom_id res chain seq x y z
N MET A 1 -23.26 -5.36 14.99
CA MET A 1 -22.41 -4.55 14.11
C MET A 1 -21.66 -5.49 13.18
N GLU A 2 -22.23 -5.80 12.01
CA GLU A 2 -21.53 -6.60 11.00
C GLU A 2 -20.33 -5.79 10.49
N LYS A 3 -19.12 -6.24 10.86
CA LYS A 3 -17.89 -5.66 10.32
C LYS A 3 -17.89 -6.00 8.83
N LEU A 4 -18.13 -5.00 7.98
CA LEU A 4 -17.97 -5.14 6.53
C LEU A 4 -16.68 -5.91 6.24
N PRO A 5 -16.70 -6.90 5.33
CA PRO A 5 -15.51 -7.67 5.02
C PRO A 5 -14.40 -6.70 4.63
N ARG A 6 -13.30 -6.74 5.40
CA ARG A 6 -12.12 -5.91 5.14
C ARG A 6 -11.75 -6.07 3.67
N GLN A 7 -11.78 -4.96 2.92
CA GLN A 7 -11.35 -4.95 1.53
C GLN A 7 -9.90 -5.45 1.52
N LYS A 8 -9.72 -6.71 1.10
CA LYS A 8 -8.41 -7.37 1.13
C LYS A 8 -7.67 -6.95 -0.12
N TYR A 9 -6.80 -5.97 0.01
CA TYR A 9 -5.75 -5.74 -0.99
C TYR A 9 -4.91 -7.01 -1.09
N THR A 10 -4.80 -7.57 -2.30
CA THR A 10 -3.96 -8.74 -2.57
C THR A 10 -2.50 -8.39 -2.29
N LYS A 11 -1.69 -9.39 -1.97
CA LYS A 11 -0.26 -9.20 -1.75
C LYS A 11 0.40 -8.53 -2.96
N GLU A 12 0.05 -8.99 -4.16
CA GLU A 12 0.52 -8.46 -5.43
C GLU A 12 0.21 -6.96 -5.60
N PHE A 13 -1.00 -6.53 -5.24
CA PHE A 13 -1.36 -5.11 -5.27
C PHE A 13 -0.52 -4.27 -4.31
N ARG A 14 -0.24 -4.80 -3.10
CA ARG A 14 0.61 -4.11 -2.12
C ARG A 14 2.06 -4.03 -2.62
N GLU A 15 2.57 -5.08 -3.24
CA GLU A 15 3.91 -5.13 -3.82
C GLU A 15 4.05 -4.14 -4.97
N GLN A 16 3.06 -4.08 -5.87
CA GLN A 16 3.01 -3.07 -6.93
C GLN A 16 2.95 -1.66 -6.36
N ALA A 17 2.17 -1.43 -5.30
CA ALA A 17 2.06 -0.12 -4.67
C ALA A 17 3.39 0.36 -4.06
N VAL A 18 4.12 -0.54 -3.40
CA VAL A 18 5.45 -0.25 -2.85
C VAL A 18 6.48 -0.07 -3.96
N ARG A 19 6.44 -0.88 -5.01
CA ARG A 19 7.29 -0.70 -6.21
C ARG A 19 7.04 0.64 -6.86
N LEU A 20 5.79 1.09 -6.97
CA LEU A 20 5.44 2.39 -7.54
C LEU A 20 6.14 3.55 -6.79
N VAL A 21 6.14 3.51 -5.46
CA VAL A 21 6.85 4.50 -4.61
C VAL A 21 8.38 4.40 -4.78
N ARG A 22 8.93 3.20 -4.91
CA ARG A 22 10.38 2.97 -4.99
C ARG A 22 10.98 3.18 -6.38
N GLU A 23 10.27 2.79 -7.43
CA GLU A 23 10.74 2.80 -8.82
C GLU A 23 10.35 4.09 -9.55
N GLN A 24 9.19 4.68 -9.25
CA GLN A 24 8.77 5.95 -9.86
C GLN A 24 9.08 7.17 -8.98
N GLU A 25 9.80 6.97 -7.86
CA GLU A 25 10.15 8.00 -6.87
C GLU A 25 8.96 8.86 -6.41
N LEU A 26 7.75 8.29 -6.49
CA LEU A 26 6.52 8.97 -6.12
C LEU A 26 6.41 9.06 -4.60
N THR A 27 5.95 10.20 -4.11
CA THR A 27 5.66 10.34 -2.69
C THR A 27 4.48 9.44 -2.31
N ILE A 28 4.48 8.96 -1.06
CA ILE A 28 3.39 8.13 -0.51
C ILE A 28 2.00 8.73 -0.77
N PRO A 29 1.71 10.02 -0.51
CA PRO A 29 0.39 10.58 -0.81
C PRO A 29 0.04 10.58 -2.31
N GLU A 30 1.03 10.78 -3.20
CA GLU A 30 0.81 10.76 -4.65
C GLU A 30 0.47 9.35 -5.16
N ALA A 31 1.28 8.36 -4.76
CA ALA A 31 1.05 6.96 -5.08
C ALA A 31 -0.27 6.45 -4.47
N ALA A 32 -0.61 6.90 -3.26
CA ALA A 32 -1.86 6.56 -2.59
C ALA A 32 -3.07 7.08 -3.36
N ARG A 33 -3.04 8.34 -3.82
CA ARG A 33 -4.09 8.92 -4.68
C ARG A 33 -4.24 8.16 -5.99
N ARG A 34 -3.12 7.81 -6.64
CA ARG A 34 -3.14 7.08 -7.93
C ARG A 34 -3.73 5.67 -7.81
N LEU A 35 -3.48 5.01 -6.68
CA LEU A 35 -3.96 3.66 -6.38
C LEU A 35 -5.32 3.67 -5.65
N SER A 36 -5.90 4.85 -5.41
CA SER A 36 -7.12 5.05 -4.63
C SER A 36 -7.09 4.37 -3.26
N VAL A 37 -5.90 4.35 -2.63
CA VAL A 37 -5.69 3.85 -1.25
C VAL A 37 -5.42 5.01 -0.31
N SER A 38 -5.64 4.80 0.98
CA SER A 38 -5.28 5.79 2.00
C SER A 38 -3.76 5.91 2.10
N ASP A 39 -3.25 7.13 2.25
CA ASP A 39 -1.83 7.45 2.49
C ASP A 39 -1.26 6.63 3.66
N LYS A 40 -2.02 6.52 4.76
CA LYS A 40 -1.65 5.75 5.95
C LYS A 40 -1.53 4.24 5.67
N THR A 41 -2.38 3.71 4.78
CA THR A 41 -2.34 2.30 4.37
C THR A 41 -1.10 2.03 3.53
N LEU A 42 -0.83 2.90 2.55
CA LEU A 42 0.36 2.78 1.71
C LEU A 42 1.65 2.97 2.52
N SER A 43 1.67 3.92 3.46
CA SER A 43 2.80 4.13 4.37
C SER A 43 3.11 2.88 5.19
N ASN A 44 2.08 2.23 5.73
CA ASN A 44 2.24 0.96 6.45
C ASN A 44 2.78 -0.16 5.53
N TRP A 45 2.36 -0.22 4.27
CA TRP A 45 2.90 -1.20 3.32
C TRP A 45 4.36 -0.93 2.97
N VAL A 46 4.73 0.32 2.70
CA VAL A 46 6.12 0.71 2.43
C VAL A 46 7.01 0.39 3.63
N PHE A 47 6.53 0.69 4.85
CA PHE A 47 7.21 0.32 6.08
C PHE A 47 7.38 -1.19 6.21
N LYS A 48 6.29 -1.97 6.08
CA LYS A 48 6.35 -3.44 6.15
C LYS A 48 7.24 -4.05 5.08
N ALA A 49 7.21 -3.53 3.85
CA ALA A 49 8.06 -3.99 2.77
C ALA A 49 9.54 -3.71 3.03
N ARG A 50 9.87 -2.56 3.65
CA ARG A 50 11.23 -2.26 4.11
C ARG A 50 11.72 -3.23 5.19
N HIS A 51 10.80 -3.71 6.03
CA HIS A 51 11.08 -4.72 7.05
C HIS A 51 10.95 -6.18 6.56
N GLY A 52 10.63 -6.41 5.28
CA GLY A 52 10.39 -7.77 4.75
C GLY A 52 9.11 -8.44 5.27
N GLN A 53 8.20 -7.69 5.88
CA GLN A 53 6.96 -8.14 6.52
C GLN A 53 5.70 -7.85 5.68
N LEU A 54 5.86 -7.66 4.37
CA LEU A 54 4.72 -7.45 3.47
C LEU A 54 4.02 -8.79 3.21
N ALA A 55 2.94 -9.03 3.96
CA ALA A 55 2.05 -10.19 3.84
C ALA A 55 0.74 -9.83 3.14
#